data_AF-A0A3S1Q8T7-F1
#
_entry.id   AF-A0A3S1Q8T7-F1
#
_cell.length_a   1.000
_cell.length_b   1.000
_cell.length_c   1.000
_cell.angle_alpha   90.00
_cell.angle_beta   90.00
_cell.angle_gamma   90.00
#
_symmetry.space_group_name_H-M   'P 1'
#
loop_
_entity.id
_entity.type
_entity.pdbx_description
1 polymer ?
#
loop_
_entity_poly.entity_id
_entity_poly.type
_entity_poly.pdbx_seq_one_letter_code
_entity_poly.pdbx_strand_id
1 'polypeptide(L)' 'AADTDGIDGSEDNAGAFADGSTVARMRAAGIDAKAMLAGNNAWTAFNAIGDLFVPGPTGTNVNDLRAILVR' A
#
# COMPACT_ATOMS: atom_id res chain seq x y z
N ALA A 1 2.05 -1.76 5.60
CA ALA A 1 0.93 -2.11 6.49
C ALA A 1 0.04 -3.09 5.75
N ALA A 2 -0.65 -4.00 6.45
CA ALA A 2 -1.55 -4.94 5.79
C ALA A 2 -2.72 -5.34 6.69
N ASP A 3 -3.92 -5.46 6.14
CA ASP A 3 -5.05 -6.16 6.75
C ASP A 3 -4.80 -7.68 6.69
N THR A 4 -5.16 -8.38 7.76
CA THR A 4 -4.84 -9.81 7.90
C THR A 4 -5.79 -10.71 7.14
N ASP A 5 -6.95 -10.21 6.68
CA ASP A 5 -7.87 -10.97 5.83
C ASP A 5 -7.46 -11.00 4.34
N GLY A 6 -6.49 -10.17 3.97
CA GLY A 6 -5.94 -10.10 2.63
C GLY A 6 -6.52 -8.98 1.77
N ILE A 7 -7.44 -8.15 2.29
CA ILE A 7 -8.13 -7.09 1.54
C ILE A 7 -8.12 -5.77 2.34
N ASP A 8 -7.65 -4.69 1.72
CA ASP A 8 -7.64 -3.32 2.26
C ASP A 8 -8.56 -2.42 1.43
N GLY A 9 -9.74 -2.15 1.97
CA GLY A 9 -10.78 -1.38 1.29
C GLY A 9 -11.55 -2.22 0.27
N SER A 10 -11.60 -1.75 -0.98
CA SER A 10 -12.43 -2.33 -2.05
C SER A 10 -11.65 -3.03 -3.17
N GLU A 11 -10.32 -3.02 -3.09
CA GLU A 11 -9.42 -3.58 -4.11
C GLU A 11 -8.85 -4.93 -3.64
N ASP A 12 -7.92 -5.53 -4.40
CA ASP A 12 -7.40 -6.88 -4.16
C ASP A 12 -6.15 -6.95 -3.26
N ASN A 13 -5.57 -5.81 -2.89
CA ASN A 13 -4.39 -5.73 -2.04
C ASN A 13 -4.79 -5.83 -0.56
N ALA A 14 -3.94 -6.45 0.25
CA ALA A 14 -4.05 -6.41 1.71
C ALA A 14 -3.47 -5.11 2.28
N GLY A 15 -2.72 -4.36 1.49
CA GLY A 15 -2.05 -3.12 1.90
C GLY A 15 -0.87 -2.83 0.98
N ALA A 16 0.20 -2.23 1.51
CA ALA A 16 1.40 -1.88 0.74
C ALA A 16 2.69 -1.85 1.58
N PHE A 17 3.82 -1.98 0.90
CA PHE A 17 5.14 -1.70 1.44
C PHE A 17 5.55 -0.25 1.17
N ALA A 18 6.34 0.32 2.08
CA ALA A 18 6.90 1.65 1.91
C ALA A 18 8.28 1.74 2.57
N ASP A 19 9.15 2.54 1.98
CA ASP A 19 10.50 2.85 2.42
C ASP A 19 10.87 4.31 2.12
N GLY A 20 12.11 4.70 2.42
CA GLY A 20 12.60 6.06 2.19
C GLY A 20 12.65 6.49 0.72
N SER A 21 12.54 5.56 -0.23
CA SER A 21 12.56 5.84 -1.67
C SER A 21 11.16 5.99 -2.29
N THR A 22 10.13 5.56 -1.57
CA THR A 22 8.77 5.36 -2.10
C THR A 22 8.19 6.61 -2.78
N VAL A 23 8.22 7.77 -2.12
CA VAL A 23 7.70 9.02 -2.69
C VAL A 23 8.50 9.49 -3.91
N ALA A 24 9.82 9.24 -3.92
CA ALA A 24 10.65 9.59 -5.08
C ALA A 24 10.31 8.71 -6.29
N ARG A 25 10.05 7.41 -6.08
CA ARG A 25 9.56 6.51 -7.13
C ARG A 25 8.19 6.91 -7.66
N MET A 26 7.25 7.28 -6.78
CA MET A 26 5.94 7.78 -7.20
C MET A 26 6.10 9.01 -8.10
N ARG A 27 6.94 9.98 -7.69
CA ARG A 27 7.22 11.16 -8.49
C ARG A 27 7.85 10.83 -9.85
N ALA A 28 8.80 9.90 -9.88
CA ALA A 28 9.42 9.45 -11.13
C ALA A 28 8.42 8.77 -12.08
N ALA A 29 7.39 8.13 -11.54
CA ALA A 29 6.26 7.57 -12.29
C ALA A 29 5.18 8.60 -12.65
N GLY A 30 5.39 9.90 -12.37
CA GLY A 30 4.41 10.96 -12.66
C GLY A 30 3.26 11.04 -11.67
N ILE A 31 3.37 10.40 -10.50
CA ILE A 31 2.34 10.39 -9.45
C ILE A 31 2.68 11.41 -8.36
N ASP A 32 1.75 12.31 -8.07
CA ASP A 32 1.79 13.15 -6.86
C ASP A 32 1.18 12.39 -5.68
N ALA A 33 2.04 11.83 -4.83
CA ALA A 33 1.65 11.10 -3.62
C ALA A 33 0.73 11.91 -2.69
N LYS A 34 0.94 13.23 -2.58
CA LYS A 34 0.15 14.08 -1.69
C LYS A 34 -1.26 14.29 -2.26
N ALA A 35 -1.38 14.49 -3.57
CA ALA A 35 -2.66 14.59 -4.23
C ALA A 35 -3.44 13.26 -4.15
N MET A 36 -2.76 12.12 -4.36
CA MET A 36 -3.38 10.79 -4.22
C MET A 36 -3.90 10.55 -2.82
N LEU A 37 -3.13 10.90 -1.78
CA LEU A 37 -3.58 10.81 -0.39
C LEU A 37 -4.80 11.71 -0.13
N ALA A 38 -4.76 12.97 -0.58
CA ALA A 38 -5.88 13.90 -0.40
C ALA A 38 -7.16 13.44 -1.11
N GLY A 39 -7.03 12.68 -2.20
CA GLY A 39 -8.13 12.09 -2.94
C GLY A 39 -8.55 10.70 -2.47
N ASN A 40 -8.03 10.19 -1.33
CA ASN A 40 -8.25 8.81 -0.86
C ASN A 40 -7.91 7.74 -1.91
N ASN A 41 -6.93 8.01 -2.77
CA ASN A 41 -6.53 7.13 -3.87
C ASN A 41 -5.10 6.59 -3.66
N ALA A 42 -4.85 6.06 -2.46
CA ALA A 42 -3.55 5.46 -2.13
C ALA A 42 -3.23 4.25 -3.02
N TRP A 43 -4.26 3.47 -3.40
CA TRP A 43 -4.12 2.32 -4.27
C TRP A 43 -3.39 2.65 -5.58
N THR A 44 -3.85 3.69 -6.31
CA THR A 44 -3.21 4.10 -7.58
C THR A 44 -1.75 4.48 -7.36
N ALA A 45 -1.43 5.13 -6.25
CA ALA A 45 -0.06 5.57 -5.95
C ALA A 45 0.90 4.39 -5.76
N PHE A 46 0.51 3.40 -4.97
CA PHE A 46 1.33 2.21 -4.72
C PHE A 46 1.33 1.24 -5.91
N ASN A 47 0.22 1.13 -6.64
CA ASN A 47 0.14 0.33 -7.86
C ASN A 47 1.12 0.84 -8.93
N ALA A 48 1.21 2.16 -9.12
CA ALA A 48 2.10 2.77 -10.10
C ALA A 48 3.59 2.46 -9.91
N ILE A 49 3.99 2.02 -8.72
CA ILE A 49 5.38 1.68 -8.37
C ILE A 49 5.56 0.21 -7.98
N GLY A 50 4.51 -0.62 -8.09
CA GLY A 50 4.56 -2.05 -7.81
C GLY A 50 4.71 -2.43 -6.33
N ASP A 51 4.27 -1.57 -5.41
CA ASP A 51 4.47 -1.74 -3.96
C ASP A 51 3.24 -2.29 -3.21
N LEU A 52 2.17 -2.61 -3.93
CA LEU A 52 1.00 -3.26 -3.33
C LEU A 52 1.37 -4.64 -2.78
N PHE A 53 0.84 -4.97 -1.61
CA PHE A 53 0.95 -6.30 -1.04
C PHE A 53 -0.35 -7.07 -1.35
N VAL A 54 -0.26 -8.05 -2.25
CA VAL A 54 -1.41 -8.82 -2.76
C VAL A 54 -1.23 -10.31 -2.41
N PRO A 55 -1.43 -10.70 -1.13
CA PRO A 55 -1.26 -12.10 -0.71
C PRO A 55 -2.45 -13.00 -1.14
N GLY A 56 -3.57 -12.41 -1.56
CA GLY A 56 -4.85 -13.09 -1.71
C GLY A 56 -5.56 -13.33 -0.37
N PRO A 57 -6.74 -13.98 -0.39
CA PRO A 57 -7.53 -14.22 0.81
C PRO A 57 -6.80 -15.16 1.77
N THR A 58 -6.67 -14.74 3.02
CA THR A 58 -5.91 -15.50 4.04
C THR A 58 -6.77 -16.48 4.83
N GLY A 59 -8.09 -16.27 4.85
CA GLY A 59 -9.06 -17.10 5.59
C GLY A 59 -9.15 -16.79 7.09
N THR A 60 -8.58 -15.68 7.56
CA THR A 60 -8.72 -15.21 8.94
C THR A 60 -8.77 -13.68 8.99
N ASN A 61 -9.33 -13.09 10.04
CA ASN A 61 -9.27 -11.64 10.25
C ASN A 61 -8.96 -11.36 11.73
N VAL A 62 -7.79 -10.75 11.96
CA VAL A 62 -7.37 -10.21 13.26
C VAL A 62 -6.98 -8.72 13.14
N ASN A 63 -7.60 -8.01 12.20
CA ASN A 63 -7.38 -6.60 11.81
C ASN A 63 -5.98 -6.35 11.20
N ASP A 64 -5.49 -5.10 11.27
CA ASP A 64 -4.23 -4.65 10.69
C ASP A 64 -2.97 -5.14 11.42
N LEU A 65 -1.92 -5.38 10.63
CA LEU A 65 -0.53 -5.50 11.09
C LEU A 65 0.37 -4.43 10.46
N ARG A 66 1.22 -3.82 11.28
CA ARG A 66 2.27 -2.89 10.84
C ARG A 66 3.62 -3.34 11.39
N ALA A 67 4.53 -3.69 10.48
CA ALA A 67 5.93 -3.93 10.79
C ALA A 67 6.76 -2.74 10.32
N ILE A 68 7.63 -2.22 11.20
CA ILE A 68 8.55 -1.12 10.89
C ILE A 68 9.96 -1.61 11.20
N LEU A 69 10.85 -1.52 10.22
CA LEU A 69 12.24 -1.92 10.34
C LEU A 69 13.14 -0.69 10.24
N VAL A 70 13.96 -0.47 11.26
CA VAL A 70 14.99 0.57 11.30
C VAL A 70 16.35 -0.14 11.30
N ARG A 71 17.26 0.29 10.42
CA ARG A 71 18.60 -0.28 10.26
C ARG A 71 19.63 0.84 10.27
#